data_AF-A0A3N5W4J4-F1
#
_entry.id   AF-A0A3N5W4J4-F1
#
_cell.length_a   1.000
_cell.length_b   1.000
_cell.length_c   1.000
_cell.angle_alpha   90.00
_cell.angle_beta   90.00
_cell.angle_gamma   90.00
#
_symmetry.space_group_name_H-M   'P 1'
#
loop_
_entity.id
_entity.type
_entity.pdbx_description
1 polymer ?
#
loop_
_entity_poly.entity_id
_entity_poly.type
_entity_poly.pdbx_seq_one_letter_code
_entity_poly.pdbx_strand_id
1 'polypeptide(L)'
;MTRPPRPIAPALAARLTGSSTGFLGTLFDLARRGTLRIEEGPRKWTGRTFEIVRLDGAHLESARSEHAQDLSSHEQVFFQALFHKAKADRTNLSEIGSLSYNSCFSAVLDEELVAAGWKDPERQKRRTRFLAWTGLGLLLGLLVLVVGITLAVAPQPFNTWIMTTALVLIGGGAAVSGVCLVGLLIAALISTQSDEGVRQATAWNSFAGYLRNITRGREPGISPDLFERYLPYAAAFGLATEWAKYFQKQAEVPVPEWFQGLQSSLDDGSFVAIMAAISSADSSASSAGGASGGGASGGGASGAG
;
A
#
# COMPACT_ATOMS: atom_id res chain seq x y z
N MET A 1 2.59 -21.72 -3.38
CA MET A 1 3.56 -22.17 -2.36
C MET A 1 2.90 -22.06 -0.99
N THR A 2 3.12 -23.01 -0.07
CA THR A 2 2.40 -23.09 1.22
C THR A 2 3.17 -22.50 2.42
N ARG A 3 4.46 -22.16 2.24
CA ARG A 3 5.34 -21.55 3.24
C ARG A 3 5.99 -20.29 2.66
N PRO A 4 6.37 -19.30 3.51
CA PRO A 4 7.10 -18.13 3.05
C PRO A 4 8.41 -18.56 2.39
N PRO A 5 8.76 -18.02 1.20
CA PRO A 5 9.92 -18.47 0.44
C PRO A 5 11.24 -18.10 1.14
N ARG A 6 11.28 -16.98 1.88
CA ARG A 6 12.42 -16.53 2.71
C ARG A 6 11.90 -15.73 3.92
N PRO A 7 12.67 -15.68 5.03
CA PRO A 7 12.35 -14.85 6.19
C PRO A 7 12.74 -13.39 5.91
N ILE A 8 11.93 -12.67 5.13
CA ILE A 8 12.07 -11.22 4.97
C ILE A 8 10.92 -10.48 5.64
N ALA A 9 11.14 -9.20 5.94
CA ALA A 9 10.10 -8.36 6.47
C ALA A 9 8.87 -8.33 5.55
N PRO A 10 7.64 -8.40 6.10
CA PRO A 10 6.40 -8.36 5.31
C PRO A 10 6.30 -7.13 4.41
N ALA A 11 6.86 -5.99 4.85
CA ALA A 11 6.91 -4.76 4.08
C ALA A 11 7.71 -4.88 2.78
N LEU A 12 8.86 -5.56 2.83
CA LEU A 12 9.70 -5.82 1.66
C LEU A 12 8.99 -6.78 0.70
N ALA A 13 8.36 -7.82 1.22
CA ALA A 13 7.57 -8.76 0.43
C ALA A 13 6.43 -8.04 -0.32
N ALA A 14 5.71 -7.15 0.37
CA ALA A 14 4.67 -6.31 -0.24
C ALA A 14 5.22 -5.36 -1.31
N ARG A 15 6.33 -4.69 -1.02
CA ARG A 15 6.95 -3.74 -1.96
C ARG A 15 7.48 -4.44 -3.23
N LEU A 16 7.93 -5.69 -3.11
CA LEU A 16 8.31 -6.54 -4.25
C LEU A 16 7.12 -6.96 -5.12
N THR A 17 5.99 -7.29 -4.50
CA THR A 17 4.79 -7.71 -5.24
C THR A 17 3.98 -6.53 -5.78
N GLY A 18 4.36 -5.30 -5.44
CA GLY A 18 3.68 -4.07 -5.85
C GLY A 18 2.50 -3.69 -4.95
N SER A 19 2.37 -4.31 -3.77
CA SER A 19 1.36 -3.92 -2.78
C SER A 19 1.74 -2.61 -2.09
N SER A 20 0.75 -1.73 -1.91
CA SER A 20 0.88 -0.47 -1.18
C SER A 20 0.69 -0.62 0.34
N THR A 21 0.19 -1.76 0.81
CA THR A 21 -0.15 -1.97 2.23
C THR A 21 0.99 -2.55 3.07
N GLY A 22 2.24 -2.47 2.59
CA GLY A 22 3.42 -2.98 3.30
C GLY A 22 3.60 -2.39 4.71
N PHE A 23 3.13 -1.17 4.94
CA PHE A 23 3.14 -0.53 6.27
C PHE A 23 2.22 -1.25 7.27
N LEU A 24 1.06 -1.78 6.84
CA LEU A 24 0.19 -2.60 7.70
C LEU A 24 0.88 -3.91 8.08
N GLY A 25 1.62 -4.50 7.14
CA GLY A 25 2.45 -5.67 7.44
C GLY A 25 3.52 -5.37 8.49
N THR A 26 4.15 -4.20 8.40
CA THR A 26 5.13 -3.73 9.39
C THR A 26 4.49 -3.55 10.76
N LEU A 27 3.30 -2.93 10.81
CA LEU A 27 2.55 -2.72 12.04
C LEU A 27 2.28 -4.04 12.77
N PHE A 28 1.68 -5.02 12.10
CA PHE A 28 1.34 -6.28 12.73
C PHE A 28 2.57 -7.13 13.04
N ASP A 29 3.65 -7.00 12.28
CA ASP A 29 4.91 -7.68 12.60
C ASP A 29 5.55 -7.12 13.87
N LEU A 30 5.60 -5.79 14.03
CA LEU A 30 6.06 -5.12 15.24
C LEU A 30 5.14 -5.40 16.44
N ALA A 31 3.83 -5.47 16.20
CA ALA A 31 2.85 -5.84 17.23
C ALA A 31 3.11 -7.28 17.73
N ARG A 32 3.29 -8.24 16.81
CA ARG A 32 3.63 -9.63 17.16
C ARG A 32 4.96 -9.75 17.90
N ARG A 33 5.95 -8.90 17.58
CA ARG A 33 7.25 -8.85 18.28
C ARG A 33 7.16 -8.14 19.65
N GLY A 34 5.98 -7.67 20.06
CA GLY A 34 5.77 -7.02 21.36
C GLY A 34 6.30 -5.58 21.45
N THR A 35 6.61 -4.94 20.32
CA THR A 35 7.06 -3.53 20.29
C THR A 35 5.88 -2.56 20.36
N LEU A 36 4.72 -3.00 19.86
CA LEU A 36 3.48 -2.22 19.80
C LEU A 36 2.32 -3.04 20.36
N ARG A 37 1.35 -2.36 20.94
CA ARG A 37 0.07 -2.95 21.35
C ARG A 37 -1.08 -2.14 20.76
N ILE A 38 -2.17 -2.81 20.40
CA ILE A 38 -3.41 -2.18 19.96
C ILE A 38 -4.41 -2.28 21.11
N GLU A 39 -4.81 -1.12 21.63
CA GLU A 39 -5.78 -1.00 22.72
C GLU A 39 -7.10 -0.44 22.18
N GLU A 40 -8.22 -0.92 22.73
CA GLU A 40 -9.52 -0.28 22.51
C GLU A 40 -9.56 1.06 23.26
N GLY A 41 -9.65 2.16 22.51
CA GLY A 41 -9.80 3.51 23.05
C GLY A 41 -11.22 3.81 23.52
N PRO A 42 -11.47 4.98 24.14
CA PRO A 42 -12.80 5.34 24.62
C PRO A 42 -13.82 5.33 23.49
N ARG A 43 -14.98 4.72 23.75
CA ARG A 43 -16.06 4.58 22.76
C ARG A 43 -16.55 5.97 22.35
N LYS A 44 -16.45 6.29 21.06
CA LYS A 44 -17.03 7.50 20.48
C LYS A 44 -18.42 7.19 19.93
N TRP A 45 -19.22 8.22 19.68
CA TRP A 45 -20.54 8.08 19.07
C TRP A 45 -20.48 7.41 17.69
N THR A 46 -19.36 7.54 16.97
CA THR A 46 -19.09 6.93 15.66
C THR A 46 -18.62 5.48 15.70
N GLY A 47 -18.45 4.89 16.90
CA GLY A 47 -18.05 3.48 17.05
C GLY A 47 -16.88 3.25 18.02
N ARG A 48 -16.28 2.06 17.92
CA ARG A 48 -15.06 1.69 18.66
C ARG A 48 -13.86 2.45 18.08
N THR A 49 -13.04 3.03 18.96
CA THR A 49 -11.77 3.65 18.57
C THR A 49 -10.66 2.67 18.95
N PHE A 50 -9.62 2.57 18.14
CA PHE A 50 -8.45 1.77 18.45
C PHE A 50 -7.23 2.67 18.48
N GLU A 51 -6.40 2.51 19.51
CA GLU A 51 -5.17 3.25 19.71
C GLU A 51 -3.99 2.29 19.64
N ILE A 52 -2.92 2.70 18.96
CA ILE A 52 -1.64 2.03 18.94
C ILE A 52 -0.80 2.62 20.06
N VAL A 53 -0.41 1.77 21.01
CA VAL A 53 0.39 2.12 22.17
C VAL A 53 1.80 1.58 22.00
N ARG A 54 2.78 2.43 22.26
CA ARG A 54 4.19 2.04 22.33
C ARG A 54 4.47 1.35 23.66
N LEU A 55 5.13 0.20 23.61
CA LEU A 55 5.62 -0.49 24.80
C LEU A 55 7.10 -0.13 25.01
N ASP A 56 7.40 0.63 26.07
CA ASP A 56 8.76 1.05 26.41
C ASP A 56 9.56 -0.02 27.20
N GLY A 57 10.89 0.18 27.24
CA GLY A 57 11.96 -0.71 27.71
C GLY A 57 11.78 -1.55 28.99
N ALA A 58 10.83 -1.22 29.86
CA ALA A 58 10.61 -1.91 31.13
C ALA A 58 9.83 -3.24 30.98
N HIS A 59 8.92 -3.35 30.01
CA HIS A 59 8.27 -4.64 29.67
C HIS A 59 9.09 -5.46 28.66
N LEU A 60 10.04 -4.81 28.01
CA LEU A 60 11.00 -5.45 27.12
C LEU A 60 11.98 -6.36 27.88
N GLU A 61 12.16 -6.26 29.20
CA GLU A 61 13.08 -7.15 29.94
C GLU A 61 12.61 -8.61 30.04
N SER A 62 11.30 -8.84 30.17
CA SER A 62 10.74 -10.20 30.23
C SER A 62 10.60 -10.84 28.85
N ALA A 63 10.48 -10.04 27.79
CA ALA A 63 10.45 -10.49 26.38
C ALA A 63 11.83 -10.40 25.68
N ARG A 64 12.83 -9.79 26.33
CA ARG A 64 14.17 -9.46 25.77
C ARG A 64 15.00 -10.67 25.39
N SER A 65 14.80 -11.81 26.05
CA SER A 65 15.84 -12.83 26.12
C SER A 65 15.95 -13.73 24.88
N GLU A 66 15.04 -13.66 23.90
CA GLU A 66 15.13 -14.50 22.70
C GLU A 66 14.91 -13.78 21.35
N HIS A 67 14.23 -12.62 21.30
CA HIS A 67 13.78 -12.01 20.03
C HIS A 67 14.18 -10.54 19.83
N ALA A 68 15.19 -10.04 20.55
CA ALA A 68 15.80 -8.74 20.30
C ALA A 68 16.59 -8.74 18.98
N GLN A 69 15.90 -8.88 17.86
CA GLN A 69 16.44 -8.52 16.55
C GLN A 69 16.47 -7.00 16.46
N ASP A 70 17.64 -6.49 16.10
CA ASP A 70 17.87 -5.08 15.77
C ASP A 70 16.75 -4.61 14.82
N LEU A 71 16.04 -3.52 15.16
CA LEU A 71 14.99 -3.00 14.29
C LEU A 71 15.61 -2.67 12.94
N SER A 72 15.05 -3.21 11.87
CA SER A 72 15.52 -2.92 10.51
C SER A 72 15.31 -1.43 10.17
N SER A 73 16.06 -0.91 9.20
CA SER A 73 16.05 0.51 8.85
C SER A 73 14.64 1.02 8.51
N HIS A 74 13.86 0.24 7.75
CA HIS A 74 12.48 0.60 7.43
C HIS A 74 11.53 0.56 8.65
N GLU A 75 11.73 -0.37 9.59
CA GLU A 75 10.96 -0.46 10.84
C GLU A 75 11.22 0.77 11.73
N GLN A 76 12.47 1.24 11.82
CA GLN A 76 12.82 2.45 12.57
C GLN A 76 12.15 3.70 12.00
N VAL A 77 12.21 3.86 10.67
CA VAL A 77 11.56 5.00 9.99
C VAL A 77 10.04 4.93 10.11
N PHE A 78 9.46 3.73 10.02
CA PHE A 78 8.04 3.53 10.28
C PHE A 78 7.67 3.94 11.71
N PHE A 79 8.44 3.48 12.70
CA PHE A 79 8.20 3.77 14.10
C PHE A 79 8.31 5.27 14.39
N GLN A 80 9.34 5.94 13.86
CA GLN A 80 9.49 7.38 13.99
C GLN A 80 8.32 8.12 13.34
N ALA A 81 7.92 7.73 12.12
CA ALA A 81 6.81 8.37 11.41
C ALA A 81 5.46 8.17 12.11
N LEU A 82 5.25 7.01 12.73
CA LEU A 82 4.03 6.70 13.48
C LEU A 82 3.89 7.64 14.68
N PHE A 83 4.94 7.80 15.49
CA PHE A 83 4.87 8.60 16.72
C PHE A 83 5.27 10.08 16.54
N HIS A 84 5.75 10.51 15.37
CA HIS A 84 6.19 11.89 15.15
C HIS A 84 5.09 12.94 15.40
N LYS A 85 3.83 12.62 15.06
CA LYS A 85 2.68 13.52 15.28
C LYS A 85 2.00 13.32 16.64
N ALA A 86 2.39 12.28 17.37
CA ALA A 86 1.76 11.90 18.62
C ALA A 86 2.31 12.76 19.77
N LYS A 87 1.44 13.47 20.48
CA LYS A 87 1.82 14.20 21.71
C LYS A 87 2.04 13.27 22.92
N ALA A 88 1.68 12.01 22.79
CA ALA A 88 1.84 10.95 23.77
C ALA A 88 2.22 9.66 23.04
N ASP A 89 2.71 8.64 23.75
CA ASP A 89 3.06 7.30 23.23
C ASP A 89 1.86 6.49 22.67
N ARG A 90 0.81 7.19 22.23
CA ARG A 90 -0.47 6.68 21.72
C ARG A 90 -0.84 7.39 20.42
N THR A 91 -1.20 6.62 19.40
CA THR A 91 -1.72 7.13 18.11
C THR A 91 -3.01 6.44 17.72
N ASN A 92 -3.96 7.16 17.10
CA ASN A 92 -5.17 6.51 16.60
C ASN A 92 -4.82 5.57 15.45
N LEU A 93 -5.35 4.35 15.48
CA LEU A 93 -5.20 3.38 14.40
C LEU A 93 -5.76 3.92 13.07
N SER A 94 -6.72 4.85 13.12
CA SER A 94 -7.26 5.51 11.93
C SER A 94 -6.25 6.40 11.18
N GLU A 95 -5.22 6.88 11.86
CA GLU A 95 -4.22 7.80 11.26
C GLU A 95 -3.14 7.03 10.49
N ILE A 96 -3.06 5.71 10.67
CA ILE A 96 -2.00 4.88 10.09
C ILE A 96 -2.02 4.87 8.56
N GLY A 97 -3.20 5.05 7.95
CA GLY A 97 -3.35 5.12 6.50
C GLY A 97 -2.52 6.25 5.88
N SER A 98 -2.32 7.35 6.60
CA SER A 98 -1.49 8.46 6.13
C SER A 98 -0.02 8.08 5.92
N LEU A 99 0.47 7.02 6.58
CA LEU A 99 1.83 6.50 6.43
C LEU A 99 2.04 5.76 5.11
N SER A 100 0.96 5.33 4.43
CA SER A 100 1.02 4.72 3.09
C SER A 100 1.78 5.62 2.08
N TYR A 101 1.67 6.94 2.24
CA TYR A 101 2.29 7.94 1.37
C TYR A 101 3.62 8.49 1.88
N ASN A 102 4.16 7.95 2.97
CA ASN A 102 5.43 8.44 3.47
C ASN A 102 6.55 8.08 2.49
N SER A 103 7.04 9.10 1.76
CA SER A 103 8.11 8.97 0.79
C SER A 103 9.40 8.46 1.43
N CYS A 104 9.66 8.79 2.71
CA CYS A 104 10.80 8.28 3.46
C CYS A 104 10.71 6.76 3.67
N PHE A 105 9.55 6.26 4.14
CA PHE A 105 9.34 4.83 4.35
C PHE A 105 9.49 4.03 3.04
N SER A 106 8.86 4.51 1.96
CA SER A 106 8.98 3.85 0.66
C SER A 106 10.38 3.94 0.05
N ALA A 107 11.13 5.03 0.30
CA ALA A 107 12.52 5.17 -0.14
C ALA A 107 13.45 4.19 0.59
N VAL A 108 13.30 4.04 1.91
CA VAL A 108 14.11 3.08 2.69
C VAL A 108 13.83 1.64 2.30
N LEU A 109 12.57 1.28 2.04
CA LEU A 109 12.24 -0.03 1.49
C LEU A 109 12.88 -0.24 0.11
N ASP A 110 12.88 0.79 -0.75
CA ASP A 110 13.51 0.69 -2.07
C ASP A 110 15.04 0.54 -1.96
N GLU A 111 15.68 1.23 -1.02
CA GLU A 111 17.10 1.09 -0.72
C GLU A 111 17.45 -0.31 -0.22
N GLU A 112 16.69 -0.87 0.73
CA GLU A 112 16.90 -2.24 1.21
C GLU A 112 16.71 -3.28 0.08
N LEU A 113 15.75 -3.05 -0.83
CA LEU A 113 15.55 -3.92 -2.00
C LEU A 113 16.69 -3.81 -3.02
N VAL A 114 17.29 -2.63 -3.17
CA VAL A 114 18.49 -2.45 -4.00
C VAL A 114 19.69 -3.12 -3.33
N ALA A 115 19.87 -2.95 -2.02
CA ALA A 115 20.93 -3.60 -1.25
C ALA A 115 20.83 -5.14 -1.29
N ALA A 116 19.60 -5.67 -1.29
CA ALA A 116 19.33 -7.09 -1.48
C ALA A 116 19.51 -7.59 -2.94
N GLY A 117 19.79 -6.69 -3.88
CA GLY A 117 19.98 -7.01 -5.31
C GLY A 117 18.68 -7.30 -6.08
N TRP A 118 17.52 -6.95 -5.53
CA TRP A 118 16.20 -7.24 -6.11
C TRP A 118 15.65 -6.08 -6.94
N LYS A 119 16.19 -4.88 -6.76
CA LYS A 119 15.92 -3.72 -7.62
C LYS A 119 17.21 -3.27 -8.29
N ASP A 120 17.09 -2.90 -9.56
CA ASP A 120 18.21 -2.38 -10.35
C ASP A 120 18.10 -0.83 -10.40
N PRO A 121 19.04 -0.10 -9.79
CA PRO A 121 18.99 1.37 -9.73
C PRO A 121 19.15 2.00 -11.12
N GLU A 122 19.82 1.35 -12.06
CA GLU A 122 19.98 1.84 -13.43
C GLU A 122 18.68 1.71 -14.24
N ARG A 123 17.93 0.61 -14.05
CA ARG A 123 16.58 0.45 -14.64
C ARG A 123 15.61 1.46 -14.06
N GLN A 124 15.70 1.77 -12.77
CA GLN A 124 14.86 2.78 -12.11
C GLN A 124 15.13 4.19 -12.66
N LYS A 125 16.41 4.61 -12.76
CA LYS A 125 16.78 5.91 -13.35
C LYS A 125 16.38 6.02 -14.81
N ARG A 126 16.49 4.93 -15.58
CA ARG A 126 16.07 4.91 -17.00
C ARG A 126 14.57 5.15 -17.13
N ARG A 127 13.75 4.49 -16.30
CA ARG A 127 12.30 4.68 -16.28
C ARG A 127 11.91 6.10 -15.85
N THR A 128 12.52 6.66 -14.79
CA THR A 128 12.18 8.02 -14.34
C THR A 128 12.58 9.08 -15.35
N ARG A 129 13.75 8.95 -15.99
CA ARG A 129 14.13 9.82 -17.11
C ARG A 129 13.12 9.69 -18.25
N PHE A 130 12.81 8.46 -18.67
CA PHE A 130 11.88 8.24 -19.77
C PHE A 130 10.50 8.85 -19.48
N LEU A 131 9.95 8.64 -18.28
CA LEU A 131 8.71 9.30 -17.82
C LEU A 131 8.80 10.83 -17.85
N ALA A 132 9.92 11.41 -17.42
CA ALA A 132 10.12 12.86 -17.43
C ALA A 132 10.14 13.41 -18.88
N TRP A 133 10.86 12.75 -19.79
CA TRP A 133 10.93 13.15 -21.20
C TRP A 133 9.59 12.98 -21.92
N THR A 134 8.89 11.87 -21.71
CA THR A 134 7.55 11.65 -22.31
C THR A 134 6.49 12.56 -21.71
N GLY A 135 6.56 12.83 -20.40
CA GLY A 135 5.67 13.78 -19.72
C GLY A 135 5.89 15.22 -20.19
N LEU A 136 7.15 15.64 -20.37
CA LEU A 136 7.48 16.94 -20.93
C LEU A 136 7.00 17.05 -22.38
N GLY A 137 7.20 16.01 -23.20
CA GLY A 137 6.72 15.95 -24.58
C GLY A 137 5.19 16.05 -24.68
N LEU A 138 4.46 15.38 -23.77
CA LEU A 138 3.00 15.48 -23.68
C LEU A 138 2.56 16.91 -23.35
N LEU A 139 3.21 17.56 -22.38
CA LEU A 139 2.90 18.93 -21.98
C LEU A 139 3.12 19.91 -23.14
N LEU A 140 4.27 19.80 -23.82
CA LEU A 140 4.59 20.62 -24.98
C LEU A 140 3.64 20.37 -26.15
N GLY A 141 3.29 19.10 -26.43
CA GLY A 141 2.32 18.75 -27.46
C GLY A 141 0.93 19.34 -27.19
N LEU A 142 0.48 19.28 -25.94
CA LEU A 142 -0.80 19.85 -25.52
C LEU A 142 -0.78 21.38 -25.58
N LEU A 143 0.33 22.02 -25.23
CA LEU A 143 0.50 23.47 -25.36
C LEU A 143 0.39 23.89 -26.83
N VAL A 144 1.08 23.20 -27.74
CA VAL A 144 1.01 23.47 -29.19
C VAL A 144 -0.40 23.28 -29.73
N LEU A 145 -1.11 22.24 -29.27
CA LEU A 145 -2.50 21.99 -29.62
C LEU A 145 -3.41 23.13 -29.14
N VAL A 146 -3.27 23.56 -27.88
CA VAL A 146 -4.05 24.68 -27.32
C VAL A 146 -3.78 25.97 -28.11
N VAL A 147 -2.52 26.27 -28.43
CA VAL A 147 -2.16 27.43 -29.26
C VAL A 147 -2.83 27.33 -30.63
N GLY A 148 -2.76 26.18 -31.29
CA GLY A 148 -3.44 25.95 -32.57
C GLY A 148 -4.96 26.19 -32.51
N ILE A 149 -5.63 25.69 -31.46
CA ILE A 149 -7.07 25.91 -31.24
C ILE A 149 -7.37 27.39 -30.98
N THR A 150 -6.58 28.06 -30.13
CA THR A 150 -6.80 29.48 -29.84
C THR A 150 -6.66 30.35 -31.08
N LEU A 151 -5.72 30.04 -31.97
CA LEU A 151 -5.55 30.74 -33.25
C LEU A 151 -6.70 30.46 -34.22
N ALA A 152 -7.27 29.26 -34.21
CA ALA A 152 -8.42 28.91 -35.06
C ALA A 152 -9.73 29.60 -34.63
N VAL A 153 -9.93 29.82 -33.32
CA VAL A 153 -11.19 30.35 -32.76
C VAL A 153 -11.13 31.86 -32.48
N ALA A 154 -9.95 32.47 -32.45
CA ALA A 154 -9.80 33.90 -32.17
C ALA A 154 -10.53 34.77 -33.21
N PRO A 155 -11.19 35.87 -32.79
CA PRO A 155 -11.86 36.80 -33.71
C PRO A 155 -10.82 37.54 -34.56
N GLN A 156 -10.64 37.09 -35.80
CA GLN A 156 -9.66 37.61 -36.76
C GLN A 156 -10.27 37.66 -38.17
N PRO A 157 -9.85 38.57 -39.05
CA PRO A 157 -10.29 38.56 -40.45
C PRO A 157 -9.86 37.25 -41.12
N PHE A 158 -10.71 36.70 -41.99
CA PHE A 158 -10.45 35.42 -42.65
C PHE A 158 -9.15 35.48 -43.47
N ASN A 159 -8.12 34.80 -42.98
CA ASN A 159 -6.80 34.73 -43.59
C ASN A 159 -6.36 33.27 -43.72
N THR A 160 -6.22 32.81 -44.97
CA THR A 160 -5.85 31.42 -45.32
C THR A 160 -4.52 30.99 -44.70
N TRP A 161 -3.56 31.91 -44.53
CA TRP A 161 -2.25 31.61 -43.96
C TRP A 161 -2.37 31.28 -42.47
N ILE A 162 -3.19 32.03 -41.73
CA ILE A 162 -3.41 31.79 -40.30
C ILE A 162 -4.17 30.47 -40.10
N MET A 163 -5.18 30.20 -40.92
CA MET A 163 -5.97 28.96 -40.82
C MET A 163 -5.17 27.69 -41.15
N THR A 164 -4.30 27.76 -42.17
CA THR A 164 -3.40 26.65 -42.50
C THR A 164 -2.37 26.42 -41.40
N THR A 165 -1.80 27.49 -40.81
CA THR A 165 -0.91 27.33 -39.65
C THR A 165 -1.62 26.74 -38.43
N ALA A 166 -2.85 27.16 -38.14
CA ALA A 166 -3.64 26.63 -37.03
C ALA A 166 -3.93 25.13 -37.20
N LEU A 167 -4.32 24.69 -38.40
CA LEU A 167 -4.58 23.28 -38.69
C LEU A 167 -3.31 22.42 -38.54
N VAL A 168 -2.16 22.91 -38.99
CA VAL A 168 -0.86 22.24 -38.84
C VAL A 168 -0.47 22.13 -37.36
N LEU A 169 -0.69 23.18 -36.56
CA LEU A 169 -0.40 23.15 -35.12
C LEU A 169 -1.32 22.21 -34.36
N ILE A 170 -2.63 22.17 -34.70
CA ILE A 170 -3.58 21.24 -34.10
C ILE A 170 -3.20 19.79 -34.44
N GLY A 171 -2.96 19.50 -35.71
CA GLY A 171 -2.58 18.16 -36.16
C GLY A 171 -1.24 17.70 -35.57
N GLY A 172 -0.23 18.58 -35.59
CA GLY A 172 1.09 18.31 -35.02
C GLY A 172 1.03 18.13 -33.50
N GLY A 173 0.33 19.01 -32.79
CA GLY A 173 0.15 18.94 -31.34
C GLY A 173 -0.58 17.67 -30.91
N ALA A 174 -1.63 17.28 -31.63
CA ALA A 174 -2.38 16.04 -31.38
C ALA A 174 -1.52 14.79 -31.63
N ALA A 175 -0.76 14.76 -32.72
CA ALA A 175 0.12 13.63 -33.05
C ALA A 175 1.23 13.45 -32.01
N VAL A 176 1.93 14.53 -31.63
CA VAL A 176 2.98 14.49 -30.60
C VAL A 176 2.41 14.06 -29.25
N SER A 177 1.27 14.63 -28.84
CA SER A 177 0.61 14.27 -27.59
C SER A 177 0.20 12.79 -27.58
N GLY A 178 -0.32 12.27 -28.69
CA GLY A 178 -0.70 10.86 -28.83
C GLY A 178 0.51 9.93 -28.70
N VAL A 179 1.62 10.24 -29.38
CA VAL A 179 2.86 9.44 -29.26
C VAL A 179 3.43 9.49 -27.85
N CYS A 180 3.45 10.66 -27.21
CA CYS A 180 3.91 10.80 -25.83
C CYS A 180 3.00 10.07 -24.82
N LEU A 181 1.69 10.04 -25.06
CA LEU A 181 0.73 9.28 -24.25
C LEU A 181 1.01 7.77 -24.35
N VAL A 182 1.22 7.25 -25.56
CA VAL A 182 1.62 5.85 -25.76
C VAL A 182 2.98 5.57 -25.08
N GLY A 183 3.93 6.51 -25.19
CA GLY A 183 5.21 6.44 -24.50
C GLY A 183 5.07 6.34 -22.98
N LEU A 184 4.16 7.11 -22.37
CA LEU A 184 3.86 7.04 -20.93
C LEU A 184 3.28 5.68 -20.52
N LEU A 185 2.41 5.09 -21.34
CA LEU A 185 1.88 3.75 -21.09
C LEU A 185 2.99 2.70 -21.13
N ILE A 186 3.89 2.76 -22.12
CA ILE A 186 5.03 1.85 -22.20
C ILE A 186 5.98 2.07 -21.00
N ALA A 187 6.24 3.32 -20.62
CA ALA A 187 7.05 3.67 -19.46
C ALA A 187 6.51 3.10 -18.15
N ALA A 188 5.18 3.03 -18.02
CA ALA A 188 4.52 2.41 -16.88
C ALA A 188 4.72 0.88 -16.85
N LEU A 189 4.89 0.25 -18.02
CA LEU A 189 5.10 -1.20 -18.18
C LEU A 189 6.55 -1.65 -18.02
N ILE A 190 7.53 -0.73 -18.05
CA ILE A 190 8.94 -1.09 -17.84
C ILE A 190 9.14 -1.59 -16.40
N SER A 191 9.50 -2.87 -16.26
CA SER A 191 9.86 -3.45 -14.98
C SER A 191 11.16 -2.84 -14.44
N THR A 192 11.11 -2.32 -13.21
CA THR A 192 12.27 -1.81 -12.48
C THR A 192 12.98 -2.88 -11.66
N GLN A 193 12.51 -4.12 -11.73
CA GLN A 193 13.07 -5.23 -10.96
C GLN A 193 14.28 -5.84 -11.65
N SER A 194 15.24 -6.32 -10.86
CA SER A 194 16.32 -7.16 -11.37
C SER A 194 15.77 -8.55 -11.72
N ASP A 195 16.54 -9.35 -12.45
CA ASP A 195 16.10 -10.69 -12.85
C ASP A 195 15.89 -11.61 -11.63
N GLU A 196 16.69 -11.45 -10.58
CA GLU A 196 16.48 -12.11 -9.29
C GLU A 196 15.26 -11.54 -8.55
N GLY A 197 15.06 -10.22 -8.60
CA GLY A 197 13.88 -9.57 -8.04
C GLY A 197 12.57 -10.09 -8.64
N VAL A 198 12.53 -10.35 -9.95
CA VAL A 198 11.37 -10.95 -10.62
C VAL A 198 11.11 -12.36 -10.09
N ARG A 199 12.13 -13.20 -9.92
CA ARG A 199 11.97 -14.55 -9.35
C ARG A 199 11.39 -14.50 -7.95
N GLN A 200 11.93 -13.62 -7.10
CA GLN A 200 11.44 -13.43 -5.74
C GLN A 200 10.01 -12.89 -5.72
N ALA A 201 9.70 -11.89 -6.56
CA ALA A 201 8.35 -11.33 -6.68
C ALA A 201 7.34 -12.40 -7.13
N THR A 202 7.70 -13.27 -8.07
CA THR A 202 6.84 -14.41 -8.47
C THR A 202 6.62 -15.38 -7.32
N ALA A 203 7.67 -15.73 -6.55
CA ALA A 203 7.55 -16.61 -5.39
C ALA A 203 6.61 -16.00 -4.33
N TRP A 204 6.78 -14.72 -4.00
CA TRP A 204 5.91 -14.00 -3.07
C TRP A 204 4.48 -13.84 -3.57
N ASN A 205 4.28 -13.57 -4.87
CA ASN A 205 2.96 -13.55 -5.49
C ASN A 205 2.25 -14.90 -5.37
N SER A 206 2.99 -16.02 -5.49
CA SER A 206 2.43 -17.35 -5.30
C SER A 206 2.01 -17.62 -3.85
N PHE A 207 2.73 -17.05 -2.88
CA PHE A 207 2.39 -17.13 -1.45
C PHE A 207 1.19 -16.22 -1.10
N ALA A 208 1.15 -15.00 -1.64
CA ALA A 208 -0.01 -14.13 -1.52
C ALA A 208 -1.27 -14.77 -2.15
N GLY A 209 -1.11 -15.46 -3.28
CA GLY A 209 -2.18 -16.26 -3.90
C GLY A 209 -2.65 -17.41 -3.02
N TYR A 210 -1.73 -18.09 -2.33
CA TYR A 210 -2.08 -19.11 -1.34
C TYR A 210 -2.88 -18.53 -0.18
N LEU A 211 -2.44 -17.43 0.44
CA LEU A 211 -3.19 -16.73 1.50
C LEU A 211 -4.59 -16.35 1.03
N ARG A 212 -4.73 -15.84 -0.19
CA ARG A 212 -6.03 -15.49 -0.79
C ARG A 212 -6.93 -16.70 -1.04
N ASN A 213 -6.36 -17.85 -1.41
CA ASN A 213 -7.15 -19.06 -1.60
C ASN A 213 -7.70 -19.59 -0.28
N ILE A 214 -6.92 -19.46 0.80
CA ILE A 214 -7.36 -19.79 2.16
C ILE A 214 -8.52 -18.90 2.58
N THR A 215 -8.40 -17.58 2.43
CA THR A 215 -9.50 -16.66 2.81
C THR A 215 -10.80 -16.93 2.05
N ARG A 216 -10.69 -17.48 0.84
CA ARG A 216 -11.81 -17.90 -0.01
C ARG A 216 -12.33 -19.32 0.28
N GLY A 217 -11.72 -20.05 1.22
CA GLY A 217 -12.10 -21.42 1.57
C GLY A 217 -11.80 -22.45 0.48
N ARG A 218 -10.86 -22.17 -0.43
CA ARG A 218 -10.46 -23.10 -1.50
C ARG A 218 -9.42 -24.12 -1.06
N GLU A 219 -8.72 -23.82 0.03
CA GLU A 219 -7.64 -24.63 0.59
C GLU A 219 -8.07 -25.21 1.96
N PRO A 220 -7.49 -26.36 2.37
CA PRO A 220 -7.87 -27.03 3.60
C PRO A 220 -7.63 -26.17 4.84
N GLY A 221 -8.43 -26.42 5.89
CA GLY A 221 -8.39 -25.72 7.16
C GLY A 221 -6.96 -25.62 7.72
N ILE A 222 -6.55 -24.40 8.02
CA ILE A 222 -5.26 -24.09 8.62
C ILE A 222 -5.40 -24.05 10.14
N SER A 223 -4.35 -24.46 10.87
CA SER A 223 -4.31 -24.34 12.32
C SER A 223 -4.55 -22.89 12.77
N PRO A 224 -5.36 -22.65 13.82
CA PRO A 224 -5.54 -21.32 14.42
C PRO A 224 -4.20 -20.64 14.78
N ASP A 225 -3.15 -21.41 15.12
CA ASP A 225 -1.81 -20.89 15.42
C ASP A 225 -1.17 -20.09 14.27
N LEU A 226 -1.59 -20.34 13.02
CA LEU A 226 -1.05 -19.62 11.86
C LEU A 226 -1.70 -18.25 11.66
N PHE A 227 -2.78 -17.94 12.39
CA PHE A 227 -3.43 -16.64 12.34
C PHE A 227 -2.41 -15.53 12.60
N GLU A 228 -1.78 -15.53 13.77
CA GLU A 228 -0.80 -14.53 14.19
C GLU A 228 0.48 -14.58 13.35
N ARG A 229 0.91 -15.79 12.97
CA ARG A 229 2.15 -15.97 12.21
C ARG A 229 2.06 -15.34 10.82
N TYR A 230 0.92 -15.46 10.15
CA TYR A 230 0.73 -14.97 8.79
C TYR A 230 -0.06 -13.67 8.67
N LEU A 231 -0.65 -13.17 9.76
CA LEU A 231 -1.33 -11.87 9.80
C LEU A 231 -0.47 -10.73 9.25
N PRO A 232 0.83 -10.59 9.59
CA PRO A 232 1.66 -9.53 9.02
C PRO A 232 1.80 -9.62 7.51
N TYR A 233 1.94 -10.83 6.96
CA TYR A 233 2.03 -11.02 5.51
C TYR A 233 0.68 -10.80 4.83
N ALA A 234 -0.41 -11.31 5.40
CA ALA A 234 -1.76 -11.07 4.89
C ALA A 234 -2.07 -9.57 4.83
N ALA A 235 -1.71 -8.83 5.88
CA ALA A 235 -1.86 -7.38 5.91
C ALA A 235 -0.97 -6.66 4.89
N ALA A 236 0.28 -7.10 4.73
CA ALA A 236 1.18 -6.57 3.72
C ALA A 236 0.66 -6.75 2.29
N PHE A 237 -0.16 -7.78 2.03
CA PHE A 237 -0.79 -8.05 0.74
C PHE A 237 -2.22 -7.52 0.59
N GLY A 238 -2.74 -6.77 1.57
CA GLY A 238 -4.09 -6.20 1.53
C GLY A 238 -5.20 -7.24 1.76
N LEU A 239 -4.89 -8.33 2.44
CA LEU A 239 -5.82 -9.42 2.77
C LEU A 239 -6.15 -9.46 4.26
N ALA A 240 -5.79 -8.43 5.05
CA ALA A 240 -5.95 -8.43 6.51
C ALA A 240 -7.40 -8.71 6.94
N THR A 241 -8.35 -7.99 6.36
CA THR A 241 -9.78 -8.14 6.68
C THR A 241 -10.33 -9.49 6.25
N GLU A 242 -9.95 -9.99 5.08
CA GLU A 242 -10.37 -11.32 4.62
C GLU A 242 -9.78 -12.44 5.49
N TRP A 243 -8.53 -12.28 5.92
CA TRP A 243 -7.83 -13.18 6.82
C TRP A 243 -8.52 -13.25 8.18
N ALA A 244 -8.80 -12.10 8.79
CA ALA A 244 -9.55 -12.04 10.04
C ALA A 244 -10.94 -12.69 9.92
N LYS A 245 -11.68 -12.41 8.85
CA LYS A 245 -13.01 -13.01 8.60
C LYS A 245 -12.99 -14.53 8.46
N TYR A 246 -11.94 -15.08 7.85
CA TYR A 246 -11.79 -16.52 7.70
C TYR A 246 -11.61 -17.19 9.07
N PHE A 247 -10.73 -16.63 9.89
CA PHE A 247 -10.45 -17.13 11.24
C PHE A 247 -11.57 -16.85 12.24
N GLN A 248 -12.40 -15.82 12.03
CA GLN A 248 -13.61 -15.59 12.84
C GLN A 248 -14.58 -16.78 12.79
N LYS A 249 -14.65 -17.46 11.63
CA LYS A 249 -15.55 -18.61 11.45
C LYS A 249 -15.00 -19.88 12.09
N GLN A 250 -13.74 -19.86 12.54
CA GLN A 250 -13.08 -20.98 13.19
C GLN A 250 -13.04 -20.66 14.69
N ALA A 251 -13.86 -21.38 15.47
CA ALA A 251 -14.20 -21.05 16.86
C ALA A 251 -13.05 -21.14 17.90
N GLU A 252 -11.79 -21.28 17.48
CA GLU A 252 -10.65 -21.67 18.35
C GLU A 252 -9.40 -20.80 18.18
N VAL A 253 -9.53 -19.56 17.71
CA VAL A 253 -8.35 -18.66 17.58
C VAL A 253 -8.10 -17.93 18.90
N PRO A 254 -6.94 -18.12 19.55
CA PRO A 254 -6.60 -17.40 20.76
C PRO A 254 -6.49 -15.89 20.49
N VAL A 255 -6.83 -15.09 21.50
CA VAL A 255 -6.65 -13.63 21.45
C VAL A 255 -5.14 -13.33 21.49
N PRO A 256 -4.60 -12.60 20.50
CA PRO A 256 -3.17 -12.29 20.50
C PRO A 256 -2.76 -11.32 21.60
N GLU A 257 -1.58 -11.52 22.17
CA GLU A 257 -0.98 -10.69 23.23
C GLU A 257 -0.78 -9.21 22.84
N TRP A 258 -0.72 -8.94 21.53
CA TRP A 258 -0.60 -7.59 20.99
C TRP A 258 -1.93 -6.83 20.95
N PHE A 259 -3.07 -7.49 21.18
CA PHE A 259 -4.39 -6.86 21.20
C PHE A 259 -4.97 -6.87 22.62
N GLN A 260 -5.37 -5.70 23.11
CA GLN A 260 -6.02 -5.57 24.41
C GLN A 260 -7.38 -4.89 24.25
N GLY A 261 -8.44 -5.68 24.33
CA GLY A 261 -9.81 -5.19 24.35
C GLY A 261 -10.19 -4.60 25.72
N LEU A 262 -11.17 -3.70 25.75
CA LEU A 262 -11.64 -3.07 26.99
C LEU A 262 -12.39 -4.05 27.92
N GLN A 263 -12.83 -5.19 27.37
CA GLN A 263 -13.42 -6.31 28.09
C GLN A 263 -12.51 -7.53 27.91
N SER A 264 -11.66 -7.78 28.91
CA SER A 264 -10.94 -9.03 29.09
C SER A 264 -11.87 -10.16 29.56
N SER A 265 -13.00 -10.34 28.87
CA SER A 265 -13.83 -11.54 29.03
C SER A 265 -13.43 -12.49 27.92
N LEU A 266 -12.99 -13.69 28.30
CA LEU A 266 -12.50 -14.79 27.47
C LEU A 266 -13.63 -15.40 26.59
N ASP A 267 -14.40 -14.57 25.90
CA ASP A 267 -15.54 -14.95 25.07
C ASP A 267 -15.46 -14.33 23.66
N ASP A 268 -16.31 -14.85 22.78
CA ASP A 268 -16.55 -14.58 21.34
C ASP A 268 -16.49 -13.08 20.92
N GLY A 269 -16.71 -12.15 21.86
CA GLY A 269 -16.62 -10.70 21.64
C GLY A 269 -15.19 -10.15 21.44
N SER A 270 -14.17 -10.86 21.92
CA SER A 270 -12.76 -10.46 21.80
C SER A 270 -12.26 -10.49 20.36
N PHE A 271 -12.58 -11.57 19.61
CA PHE A 271 -12.23 -11.68 18.21
C PHE A 271 -12.98 -10.68 17.32
N VAL A 272 -14.23 -10.37 17.67
CA VAL A 272 -14.99 -9.28 17.00
C VAL A 272 -14.28 -7.93 17.17
N ALA A 273 -13.67 -7.67 18.32
CA ALA A 273 -12.90 -6.45 18.56
C ALA A 273 -11.59 -6.44 17.74
N ILE A 274 -10.87 -7.56 17.64
CA ILE A 274 -9.69 -7.72 16.77
C ILE A 274 -10.08 -7.44 15.31
N MET A 275 -11.17 -8.04 14.83
CA MET A 275 -11.66 -7.84 13.47
C MET A 275 -12.01 -6.38 13.20
N ALA A 276 -12.63 -5.70 14.17
CA ALA A 276 -12.94 -4.28 14.06
C ALA A 276 -11.66 -3.43 14.00
N ALA A 277 -10.62 -3.76 14.79
CA ALA A 277 -9.32 -3.09 14.72
C ALA A 277 -8.66 -3.27 13.36
N ILE A 278 -8.57 -4.51 12.87
CA ILE A 278 -8.02 -4.84 11.54
C ILE A 278 -8.79 -4.12 10.44
N SER A 279 -10.13 -4.15 10.48
CA SER A 279 -10.97 -3.45 9.50
C SER A 279 -10.78 -1.94 9.54
N SER A 280 -10.49 -1.36 10.71
CA SER A 280 -10.22 0.08 10.83
C SER A 280 -8.85 0.46 10.25
N ALA A 281 -7.84 -0.41 10.41
CA ALA A 281 -6.52 -0.21 9.80
C ALA A 281 -6.60 -0.31 8.26
N ASP A 282 -7.36 -1.28 7.75
CA ASP A 282 -7.56 -1.52 6.32
C ASP A 282 -8.42 -0.41 5.65
N SER A 283 -9.46 0.07 6.35
CA SER A 283 -10.26 1.23 5.88
C SER A 283 -9.43 2.52 5.84
N SER A 284 -8.51 2.68 6.78
CA SER A 284 -7.57 3.81 6.78
C SER A 284 -6.57 3.71 5.63
N ALA A 285 -6.08 2.50 5.33
CA ALA A 285 -5.22 2.26 4.17
C ALA A 285 -5.92 2.52 2.83
N SER A 286 -7.18 2.10 2.69
CA SER A 286 -7.95 2.27 1.46
C SER A 286 -8.41 3.72 1.23
N SER A 287 -8.83 4.43 2.29
CA SER A 287 -9.15 5.86 2.21
C SER A 287 -7.94 6.72 1.85
N ALA A 288 -6.75 6.32 2.30
CA ALA A 288 -5.51 6.90 1.80
C ALA A 288 -5.37 6.63 0.30
N GLY A 289 -5.45 5.36 -0.15
CA GLY A 289 -5.28 4.95 -1.56
C GLY A 289 -6.23 5.59 -2.59
N GLY A 290 -7.45 5.95 -2.19
CA GLY A 290 -8.47 6.54 -3.07
C GLY A 290 -8.16 7.97 -3.56
N ALA A 291 -7.26 8.69 -2.88
CA ALA A 291 -6.98 10.10 -3.17
C ALA A 291 -6.10 10.34 -4.42
N SER A 292 -5.41 9.32 -4.95
CA SER A 292 -4.50 9.46 -6.11
C SER A 292 -4.99 8.76 -7.39
N GLY A 293 -6.20 8.19 -7.39
CA GLY A 293 -6.83 7.55 -8.55
C GLY A 293 -7.77 8.49 -9.29
N GLY A 294 -7.25 9.56 -9.88
CA GLY A 294 -8.00 10.42 -10.79
C GLY A 294 -8.40 9.66 -12.05
N GLY A 295 -9.58 9.06 -12.04
CA GLY A 295 -10.15 8.27 -13.13
C GLY A 295 -11.58 7.86 -12.81
N ALA A 296 -12.46 8.83 -12.59
CA ALA A 296 -13.89 8.61 -12.53
C ALA A 296 -14.39 8.17 -13.92
N SER A 297 -14.51 6.87 -14.16
CA SER A 297 -15.44 6.36 -15.17
C SER A 297 -16.81 6.20 -14.51
N GLY A 298 -17.58 7.28 -14.56
CA GLY A 298 -19.01 7.24 -14.28
C GLY A 298 -19.72 6.30 -15.26
N GLY A 299 -20.64 5.51 -14.73
CA GLY A 299 -21.44 4.57 -15.50
C GLY A 299 -22.58 4.03 -14.65
N GLY A 300 -23.42 4.93 -14.14
CA GLY A 300 -24.72 4.55 -13.61
C GLY A 300 -25.63 4.17 -14.78
N ALA A 301 -26.07 2.92 -14.82
CA ALA A 301 -27.24 2.53 -15.59
C ALA A 301 -28.37 2.27 -14.60
N SER A 302 -29.16 3.32 -14.38
CA SER A 302 -30.54 3.21 -13.95
C SER A 302 -31.35 2.52 -15.05
N GLY A 303 -32.03 1.44 -14.70
CA GLY A 303 -33.02 0.79 -15.55
C GLY A 303 -34.04 0.09 -14.66
N ALA A 304 -35.04 0.86 -14.23
CA ALA A 304 -36.31 0.34 -13.73
C ALA A 304 -37.21 0.04 -14.94
N GLY A 305 -37.93 -1.08 -14.89
CA GLY A 305 -38.87 -1.52 -15.93
C GLY A 305 -38.76 -3.00 -16.19
#